data_AF-A0A7J4XHS8-F1
#
_entry.id   AF-A0A7J4XHS8-F1
#
_cell.length_a   1.000
_cell.length_b   1.000
_cell.length_c   1.000
_cell.angle_alpha   90.00
_cell.angle_beta   90.00
_cell.angle_gamma   90.00
#
_symmetry.space_group_name_H-M   'P 1'
#
loop_
_entity.id
_entity.type
_entity.pdbx_description
1 polymer ?
#
loop_
_entity_poly.entity_id
_entity_poly.type
_entity_poly.pdbx_seq_one_letter_code
_entity_poly.pdbx_strand_id
1 'polypeptide(L)'
;MKHLFSTWAILLFALFIVVPNSFAAKWKAQHVVLIGLDGWGAYSVEKADIPNIKNVMANGAYTLKKRSALPSSSAINWASMFMGAGPELHGYTEWGSKTPELPSRELNQHGIFPTIFQLLRDASPEAEIGCLYEWNGIKYLVDTLALSYYQQAPDYNKHPTALCEMAVSYLKEKKPALTLVAFDNPDHIGHGVGHDTPEYYAKLKELDGYIGQIIQATKDAGTFDQTIFIITADHGGINKGHGGKTMNEMETPFIICGKNIKKGLNFNESMMQYDVASTIAYVFGLKQPQVWIGRPMKQVFK
;
A
#
# COMPACT_ATOMS: atom_id res chain seq x y z
N MET A 1 48.15 -38.10 -63.27
CA MET A 1 47.82 -38.53 -61.89
C MET A 1 48.05 -37.37 -60.93
N LYS A 2 46.96 -36.88 -60.33
CA LYS A 2 46.82 -36.26 -58.99
C LYS A 2 45.78 -35.15 -59.04
N HIS A 3 44.53 -35.58 -58.87
CA HIS A 3 43.45 -34.76 -58.33
C HIS A 3 43.82 -34.36 -56.90
N LEU A 4 43.76 -33.08 -56.56
CA LEU A 4 43.66 -32.65 -55.17
C LEU A 4 42.28 -32.02 -54.97
N PHE A 5 41.51 -32.66 -54.10
CA PHE A 5 40.12 -32.38 -53.82
C PHE A 5 39.96 -31.07 -53.03
N SER A 6 38.97 -30.30 -53.47
CA SER A 6 38.26 -29.27 -52.71
C SER A 6 37.57 -29.88 -51.50
N THR A 7 37.76 -29.29 -50.31
CA THR A 7 36.76 -29.24 -49.25
C THR A 7 37.06 -28.09 -48.29
N TRP A 8 36.44 -26.92 -48.52
CA TRP A 8 36.28 -25.90 -47.48
C TRP A 8 34.96 -26.19 -46.76
N ALA A 9 35.04 -26.73 -45.54
CA ALA A 9 33.87 -26.88 -44.68
C ALA A 9 33.55 -25.52 -44.05
N ILE A 10 32.52 -24.83 -44.56
CA ILE A 10 31.97 -23.63 -43.94
C ILE A 10 31.08 -24.09 -42.77
N LEU A 11 31.60 -23.99 -41.55
CA LEU A 11 30.82 -24.11 -40.32
C LEU A 11 29.96 -22.84 -40.15
N LEU A 12 28.71 -22.91 -40.59
CA LEU A 12 27.67 -21.92 -40.28
C LEU A 12 27.23 -22.10 -38.83
N PHE A 13 27.85 -21.36 -37.91
CA PHE A 13 27.34 -21.16 -36.57
C PHE A 13 26.11 -20.25 -36.66
N ALA A 14 24.91 -20.85 -36.70
CA ALA A 14 23.67 -20.12 -36.52
C ALA A 14 23.57 -19.69 -35.05
N LEU A 15 23.93 -18.43 -34.76
CA LEU A 15 23.56 -17.79 -33.49
C LEU A 15 22.04 -17.68 -33.45
N PHE A 16 21.38 -18.65 -32.79
CA PHE A 16 20.04 -18.44 -32.28
C PHE A 16 20.14 -17.41 -31.16
N ILE A 17 19.95 -16.14 -31.50
CA ILE A 17 19.59 -15.12 -30.53
C ILE A 17 18.19 -15.51 -30.05
N VAL A 18 18.14 -16.30 -28.97
CA VAL A 18 16.94 -16.43 -28.16
C VAL A 18 16.75 -15.07 -27.53
N VAL A 19 16.02 -14.19 -28.20
CA VAL A 19 15.47 -13.00 -27.55
C VAL A 19 14.48 -13.55 -26.53
N PRO A 20 14.74 -13.44 -25.21
CA PRO A 20 13.71 -13.77 -24.27
C PRO A 20 12.60 -12.76 -24.52
N ASN A 21 11.48 -13.21 -25.11
CA ASN A 21 10.22 -12.50 -25.00
C ASN A 21 9.86 -12.55 -23.51
N SER A 22 10.43 -11.64 -22.74
CA SER A 22 9.88 -11.28 -21.44
C SER A 22 8.54 -10.64 -21.73
N PHE A 23 7.51 -11.46 -21.79
CA PHE A 23 6.15 -11.01 -21.53
C PHE A 23 6.12 -10.60 -20.05
N ALA A 24 6.77 -9.47 -19.72
CA ALA A 24 6.56 -8.79 -18.46
C ALA A 24 5.06 -8.50 -18.42
N ALA A 25 4.38 -9.07 -17.43
CA ALA A 25 2.95 -8.86 -17.26
C ALA A 25 2.70 -7.36 -17.23
N LYS A 26 1.90 -6.86 -18.17
CA LYS A 26 1.64 -5.42 -18.30
C LYS A 26 0.96 -4.94 -17.02
N TRP A 27 1.60 -3.99 -16.33
CA TRP A 27 1.02 -3.37 -15.13
C TRP A 27 -0.35 -2.76 -15.44
N LYS A 28 -1.28 -2.91 -14.50
CA LYS A 28 -2.62 -2.33 -14.59
C LYS A 28 -2.60 -0.82 -14.38
N ALA A 29 -1.59 -0.29 -13.71
CA ALA A 29 -1.33 1.14 -13.55
C ALA A 29 0.18 1.34 -13.43
N GLN A 30 0.68 2.52 -13.83
CA GLN A 30 2.10 2.84 -13.66
C GLN A 30 2.41 3.31 -12.24
N HIS A 31 1.40 3.85 -11.55
CA HIS A 31 1.56 4.40 -10.21
C HIS A 31 0.48 3.85 -9.27
N VAL A 32 0.87 3.50 -8.05
CA VAL A 32 -0.03 3.24 -6.92
C VAL A 32 0.34 4.18 -5.79
N VAL A 33 -0.62 5.00 -5.36
CA VAL A 33 -0.49 5.84 -4.17
C VAL A 33 -1.38 5.24 -3.08
N LEU A 34 -0.76 4.59 -2.10
CA LEU A 34 -1.39 4.04 -0.91
C LEU A 34 -1.37 5.11 0.19
N ILE A 35 -2.54 5.56 0.59
CA ILE A 35 -2.76 6.55 1.64
C ILE A 35 -3.42 5.85 2.82
N GLY A 36 -2.74 5.82 3.96
CA GLY A 36 -3.28 5.24 5.18
C GLY A 36 -3.48 6.30 6.25
N LEU A 37 -4.64 6.26 6.91
CA LEU A 37 -4.99 7.11 8.05
C LEU A 37 -5.08 6.21 9.29
N ASP A 38 -4.14 6.34 10.22
CA ASP A 38 -4.08 5.48 11.42
C ASP A 38 -5.36 5.64 12.26
N GLY A 39 -5.91 4.53 12.76
CA GLY A 39 -7.09 4.53 13.63
C GLY A 39 -8.38 5.02 12.96
N TRP A 40 -8.46 5.05 11.62
CA TRP A 40 -9.68 5.43 10.89
C TRP A 40 -10.70 4.29 10.75
N GLY A 41 -11.67 4.27 11.66
CA GLY A 41 -12.75 3.27 11.68
C GLY A 41 -13.88 3.55 10.67
N ALA A 42 -14.40 2.50 10.05
CA ALA A 42 -15.40 2.58 8.97
C ALA A 42 -16.75 3.19 9.41
N TYR A 43 -17.09 3.09 10.70
CA TYR A 43 -18.29 3.69 11.29
C TYR A 43 -18.36 5.22 11.07
N SER A 44 -17.22 5.88 10.84
CA SER A 44 -17.12 7.33 10.72
C SER A 44 -17.47 7.85 9.32
N VAL A 45 -17.39 7.02 8.27
CA VAL A 45 -17.42 7.46 6.87
C VAL A 45 -18.71 8.18 6.49
N GLU A 46 -19.86 7.64 6.92
CA GLU A 46 -21.17 8.25 6.61
C GLU A 46 -21.36 9.58 7.34
N LYS A 47 -20.87 9.67 8.59
CA LYS A 47 -21.01 10.81 9.49
C LYS A 47 -20.07 11.97 9.15
N ALA A 48 -18.91 11.67 8.56
CA ALA A 48 -17.85 12.64 8.33
C ALA A 48 -18.10 13.56 7.12
N ASP A 49 -17.66 14.81 7.25
CA ASP A 49 -17.57 15.79 6.16
C ASP A 49 -16.24 15.61 5.42
N ILE A 50 -16.21 14.65 4.49
CA ILE A 50 -15.03 14.20 3.74
C ILE A 50 -15.31 14.17 2.22
N PRO A 51 -15.53 15.33 1.59
CA PRO A 51 -15.99 15.41 0.21
C PRO A 51 -14.99 14.84 -0.81
N ASN A 52 -13.67 14.98 -0.60
CA ASN A 52 -12.69 14.43 -1.52
C ASN A 52 -12.70 12.90 -1.50
N ILE A 53 -12.72 12.29 -0.32
CA ILE A 53 -12.86 10.85 -0.13
C ILE A 53 -14.19 10.35 -0.71
N LYS A 54 -15.31 11.03 -0.45
CA LYS A 54 -16.62 10.65 -1.04
C LYS A 54 -16.59 10.71 -2.57
N ASN A 55 -15.88 11.68 -3.15
CA ASN A 55 -15.66 11.73 -4.60
C ASN A 55 -14.79 10.57 -5.12
N VAL A 56 -13.75 10.16 -4.37
CA VAL A 56 -12.95 8.96 -4.68
C VAL A 56 -13.83 7.71 -4.64
N MET A 57 -14.69 7.55 -3.62
CA MET A 57 -15.63 6.43 -3.51
C MET A 57 -16.60 6.39 -4.70
N ALA A 58 -17.21 7.52 -5.05
CA ALA A 58 -18.15 7.62 -6.17
C ALA A 58 -17.48 7.28 -7.52
N ASN A 59 -16.20 7.62 -7.68
CA ASN A 59 -15.42 7.37 -8.89
C ASN A 59 -14.57 6.09 -8.83
N GLY A 60 -14.81 5.22 -7.85
CA GLY A 60 -14.00 4.04 -7.62
C GLY A 60 -14.82 2.84 -7.17
N ALA A 61 -14.15 1.92 -6.50
CA ALA A 61 -14.74 0.82 -5.78
C ALA A 61 -14.38 0.92 -4.30
N TYR A 62 -15.26 0.48 -3.42
CA TYR A 62 -14.99 0.52 -1.99
C TYR A 62 -15.72 -0.58 -1.23
N THR A 63 -15.22 -0.86 -0.02
CA THR A 63 -15.96 -1.56 1.02
C THR A 63 -15.69 -0.89 2.36
N LEU A 64 -16.71 -0.85 3.21
CA LEU A 64 -16.60 -0.43 4.61
C LEU A 64 -16.47 -1.64 5.56
N LYS A 65 -16.26 -2.83 4.99
CA LYS A 65 -16.24 -4.11 5.68
C LYS A 65 -14.87 -4.80 5.63
N LYS A 66 -13.82 -4.08 5.23
CA LYS A 66 -12.44 -4.59 5.35
C LYS A 66 -12.12 -4.73 6.84
N ARG A 67 -11.61 -5.90 7.24
CA ARG A 67 -11.26 -6.16 8.65
C ARG A 67 -9.76 -6.13 8.91
N SER A 68 -9.39 -5.56 10.04
CA SER A 68 -8.06 -5.69 10.65
C SER A 68 -7.72 -7.18 10.91
N ALA A 69 -6.43 -7.49 11.02
CA ALA A 69 -5.97 -8.63 11.77
C ALA A 69 -6.23 -8.42 13.28
N LEU A 70 -6.05 -9.49 14.07
CA LEU A 70 -6.17 -9.44 15.52
C LEU A 70 -4.79 -9.51 16.20
N PRO A 71 -4.55 -8.73 17.26
CA PRO A 71 -5.39 -7.62 17.72
C PRO A 71 -5.44 -6.44 16.72
N SER A 72 -6.47 -5.61 16.83
CA SER A 72 -6.69 -4.40 16.02
C SER A 72 -5.74 -3.26 16.43
N SER A 73 -4.44 -3.52 16.28
CA SER A 73 -3.34 -2.70 16.77
C SER A 73 -2.37 -2.31 15.66
N SER A 74 -1.67 -1.18 15.80
CA SER A 74 -1.03 -0.48 14.70
C SER A 74 0.09 -1.28 14.03
N ALA A 75 1.19 -1.64 14.72
CA ALA A 75 2.28 -2.36 14.05
C ALA A 75 1.83 -3.68 13.42
N ILE A 76 0.89 -4.38 14.05
CA ILE A 76 0.31 -5.63 13.54
C ILE A 76 -0.40 -5.40 12.21
N ASN A 77 -1.27 -4.39 12.16
CA ASN A 77 -2.12 -4.16 11.00
C ASN A 77 -1.41 -3.42 9.87
N TRP A 78 -0.45 -2.56 10.18
CA TRP A 78 0.47 -2.02 9.18
C TRP A 78 1.36 -3.13 8.59
N ALA A 79 1.96 -3.99 9.43
CA ALA A 79 2.71 -5.15 8.95
C ALA A 79 1.84 -6.06 8.07
N SER A 80 0.66 -6.47 8.55
CA SER A 80 -0.29 -7.29 7.78
C SER A 80 -0.64 -6.64 6.43
N MET A 81 -0.85 -5.31 6.40
CA MET A 81 -1.16 -4.57 5.16
C MET A 81 -0.05 -4.66 4.13
N PHE A 82 1.22 -4.64 4.55
CA PHE A 82 2.38 -4.65 3.66
C PHE A 82 2.88 -6.06 3.34
N MET A 83 2.64 -7.01 4.24
CA MET A 83 3.19 -8.36 4.21
C MET A 83 2.20 -9.41 3.71
N GLY A 84 0.97 -9.05 3.38
CA GLY A 84 0.02 -9.99 2.76
C GLY A 84 -0.33 -11.21 3.63
N ALA A 85 -0.07 -11.14 4.93
CA ALA A 85 -0.26 -12.22 5.89
C ALA A 85 -0.70 -11.69 7.27
N GLY A 86 -1.16 -12.56 8.16
CA GLY A 86 -1.48 -12.24 9.55
C GLY A 86 -0.28 -12.35 10.50
N PRO A 87 -0.45 -11.91 11.77
CA PRO A 87 0.60 -11.92 12.79
C PRO A 87 1.18 -13.29 13.10
N GLU A 88 0.40 -14.35 12.95
CA GLU A 88 0.84 -15.73 13.11
C GLU A 88 1.87 -16.18 12.05
N LEU A 89 2.02 -15.41 10.98
CA LEU A 89 2.99 -15.67 9.90
C LEU A 89 4.12 -14.64 9.88
N HIS A 90 3.80 -13.35 9.96
CA HIS A 90 4.81 -12.28 9.91
C HIS A 90 5.47 -11.98 11.27
N GLY A 91 4.85 -12.40 12.36
CA GLY A 91 5.45 -12.42 13.70
C GLY A 91 5.45 -11.12 14.50
N TYR A 92 5.12 -9.97 13.89
CA TYR A 92 4.76 -8.73 14.59
C TYR A 92 3.40 -8.88 15.30
N THR A 93 3.38 -8.80 16.63
CA THR A 93 2.22 -9.16 17.47
C THR A 93 1.86 -8.12 18.52
N GLU A 94 2.61 -7.02 18.60
CA GLU A 94 2.40 -5.95 19.58
C GLU A 94 2.16 -4.60 18.87
N TRP A 95 1.66 -3.60 19.61
CA TRP A 95 1.36 -2.27 19.07
C TRP A 95 2.58 -1.57 18.47
N GLY A 96 3.73 -1.67 19.15
CA GLY A 96 4.97 -0.97 18.81
C GLY A 96 6.08 -1.87 18.31
N SER A 97 5.75 -3.06 17.77
CA SER A 97 6.72 -4.05 17.32
C SER A 97 7.76 -3.42 16.38
N LYS A 98 9.04 -3.56 16.76
CA LYS A 98 10.19 -3.14 15.92
C LYS A 98 10.89 -4.32 15.26
N THR A 99 10.67 -5.49 15.82
CA THR A 99 11.12 -6.80 15.35
C THR A 99 9.98 -7.77 15.60
N PRO A 100 9.86 -8.87 14.83
CA PRO A 100 8.90 -9.92 15.14
C PRO A 100 9.10 -10.49 16.54
N GLU A 101 8.04 -10.61 17.33
CA GLU A 101 8.08 -11.33 18.62
C GLU A 101 7.94 -12.85 18.41
N LEU A 102 7.23 -13.25 17.36
CA LEU A 102 7.23 -14.63 16.87
C LEU A 102 8.19 -14.76 15.69
N PRO A 103 8.93 -15.88 15.55
CA PRO A 103 9.72 -16.13 14.35
C PRO A 103 8.85 -16.05 13.11
N SER A 104 9.20 -15.14 12.20
CA SER A 104 8.59 -15.05 10.87
C SER A 104 8.66 -16.40 10.17
N ARG A 105 7.54 -16.84 9.58
CA ARG A 105 7.48 -18.15 8.91
C ARG A 105 8.49 -18.26 7.77
N GLU A 106 8.72 -17.16 7.08
CA GLU A 106 9.73 -17.00 6.05
C GLU A 106 10.38 -15.62 6.19
N LEU A 107 11.62 -15.51 5.72
CA LEU A 107 12.34 -14.25 5.60
C LEU A 107 12.81 -14.09 4.15
N ASN A 108 12.78 -12.87 3.66
CA ASN A 108 13.38 -12.50 2.39
C ASN A 108 14.91 -12.33 2.53
N GLN A 109 15.57 -11.93 1.44
CA GLN A 109 17.01 -11.71 1.38
C GLN A 109 17.54 -10.62 2.35
N HIS A 110 16.67 -9.76 2.88
CA HIS A 110 17.01 -8.69 3.81
C HIS A 110 16.69 -9.04 5.27
N GLY A 111 16.22 -10.26 5.55
CA GLY A 111 15.93 -10.72 6.91
C GLY A 111 14.61 -10.20 7.48
N ILE A 112 13.67 -9.78 6.63
CA ILE A 112 12.29 -9.41 7.01
C ILE A 112 11.29 -10.31 6.28
N PHE A 113 10.08 -10.48 6.81
CA PHE A 113 9.02 -11.22 6.13
C PHE A 113 8.70 -10.57 4.76
N PRO A 114 8.40 -11.34 3.70
CA PRO A 114 8.19 -10.78 2.35
C PRO A 114 7.16 -9.64 2.32
N THR A 115 7.56 -8.49 1.78
CA THR A 115 6.74 -7.27 1.71
C THR A 115 6.39 -6.91 0.28
N ILE A 116 5.28 -6.20 0.07
CA ILE A 116 4.90 -5.69 -1.25
C ILE A 116 5.97 -4.82 -1.90
N PHE A 117 6.73 -4.07 -1.08
CA PHE A 117 7.83 -3.23 -1.55
C PHE A 117 8.98 -4.05 -2.12
N GLN A 118 9.38 -5.12 -1.41
CA GLN A 118 10.40 -6.04 -1.90
C GLN A 118 9.94 -6.79 -3.14
N LEU A 119 8.68 -7.28 -3.19
CA LEU A 119 8.17 -7.94 -4.40
C LEU A 119 8.22 -7.02 -5.62
N LEU A 120 7.91 -5.72 -5.45
CA LEU A 120 7.99 -4.75 -6.54
C LEU A 120 9.44 -4.48 -6.94
N ARG A 121 10.34 -4.27 -5.98
CA ARG A 121 11.78 -4.06 -6.24
C ARG A 121 12.39 -5.22 -7.02
N ASP A 122 12.10 -6.46 -6.61
CA ASP A 122 12.66 -7.65 -7.25
C ASP A 122 12.14 -7.82 -8.69
N ALA A 123 10.87 -7.50 -8.94
CA ALA A 123 10.28 -7.56 -10.28
C ALA A 123 10.64 -6.37 -11.17
N SER A 124 10.98 -5.22 -10.57
CA SER A 124 11.32 -3.99 -11.27
C SER A 124 12.43 -3.24 -10.51
N PRO A 125 13.71 -3.62 -10.75
CA PRO A 125 14.85 -3.07 -10.01
C PRO A 125 15.00 -1.56 -10.10
N GLU A 126 14.50 -0.95 -11.18
CA GLU A 126 14.55 0.50 -11.42
C GLU A 126 13.29 1.25 -10.96
N ALA A 127 12.29 0.55 -10.41
CA ALA A 127 11.07 1.20 -9.94
C ALA A 127 11.39 2.19 -8.81
N GLU A 128 10.82 3.39 -8.89
CA GLU A 128 10.90 4.34 -7.79
C GLU A 128 9.84 4.00 -6.73
N ILE A 129 10.27 3.70 -5.50
CA ILE A 129 9.41 3.21 -4.41
C ILE A 129 9.59 4.10 -3.17
N GLY A 130 8.52 4.77 -2.77
CA GLY A 130 8.51 5.75 -1.68
C GLY A 130 7.72 5.31 -0.45
N CYS A 131 8.18 5.70 0.74
CA CYS A 131 7.47 5.53 2.00
C CYS A 131 7.61 6.78 2.88
N LEU A 132 6.56 7.58 2.98
CA LEU A 132 6.52 8.76 3.84
C LEU A 132 5.52 8.52 4.97
N TYR A 133 5.91 8.81 6.20
CA TYR A 133 5.12 8.46 7.38
C TYR A 133 5.32 9.43 8.54
N GLU A 134 4.31 9.59 9.40
CA GLU A 134 4.41 10.36 10.65
C GLU A 134 4.90 9.48 11.81
N TRP A 135 4.30 8.30 11.97
CA TRP A 135 4.64 7.37 13.04
C TRP A 135 5.93 6.60 12.76
N ASN A 136 6.95 6.78 13.60
CA ASN A 136 8.26 6.14 13.45
C ASN A 136 8.22 4.59 13.43
N GLY A 137 7.13 3.97 13.89
CA GLY A 137 6.94 2.52 13.84
C GLY A 137 6.98 1.95 12.42
N ILE A 138 6.47 2.69 11.42
CA ILE A 138 6.36 2.22 10.03
C ILE A 138 7.68 1.71 9.46
N LYS A 139 8.81 2.35 9.79
CA LYS A 139 10.13 1.97 9.24
C LYS A 139 10.59 0.56 9.61
N TYR A 140 10.01 -0.02 10.66
CA TYR A 140 10.31 -1.38 11.12
C TYR A 140 9.43 -2.46 10.47
N LEU A 141 8.39 -2.03 9.75
CA LEU A 141 7.36 -2.88 9.15
C LEU A 141 7.48 -2.93 7.62
N VAL A 142 8.30 -2.05 7.04
CA VAL A 142 8.64 -2.01 5.64
C VAL A 142 10.06 -2.55 5.43
N ASP A 143 10.31 -3.16 4.28
CA ASP A 143 11.66 -3.51 3.86
C ASP A 143 12.37 -2.26 3.34
N THR A 144 13.07 -1.54 4.21
CA THR A 144 13.73 -0.27 3.87
C THR A 144 14.83 -0.41 2.81
N LEU A 145 15.40 -1.61 2.63
CA LEU A 145 16.38 -1.89 1.58
C LEU A 145 15.73 -2.06 0.20
N ALA A 146 14.42 -2.28 0.14
CA ALA A 146 13.65 -2.29 -1.11
C ALA A 146 13.20 -0.88 -1.57
N LEU A 147 13.24 0.12 -0.68
CA LEU A 147 12.73 1.47 -0.94
C LEU A 147 13.78 2.35 -1.61
N SER A 148 13.35 3.18 -2.57
CA SER A 148 14.20 4.25 -3.13
C SER A 148 14.29 5.44 -2.18
N TYR A 149 13.18 5.73 -1.49
CA TYR A 149 13.08 6.85 -0.57
C TYR A 149 12.16 6.49 0.59
N TYR A 150 12.59 6.76 1.81
CA TYR A 150 11.72 6.73 2.97
C TYR A 150 12.08 7.83 3.94
N GLN A 151 11.07 8.48 4.52
CA GLN A 151 11.30 9.61 5.38
C GLN A 151 10.18 9.74 6.41
N GLN A 152 10.57 9.90 7.68
CA GLN A 152 9.64 10.32 8.71
C GLN A 152 9.40 11.83 8.59
N ALA A 153 8.14 12.24 8.58
CA ALA A 153 7.75 13.63 8.70
C ALA A 153 8.09 14.17 10.10
N PRO A 154 8.33 15.49 10.25
CA PRO A 154 8.47 16.10 11.56
C PRO A 154 7.19 15.92 12.39
N ASP A 155 7.31 16.16 13.70
CA ASP A 155 6.20 16.05 14.65
C ASP A 155 4.96 16.80 14.16
N TYR A 156 3.87 16.06 13.97
CA TYR A 156 2.61 16.57 13.43
C TYR A 156 2.02 17.70 14.28
N ASN A 157 2.11 17.62 15.61
CA ASN A 157 1.55 18.65 16.50
C ASN A 157 2.24 20.02 16.31
N LYS A 158 3.48 20.02 15.81
CA LYS A 158 4.23 21.24 15.46
C LYS A 158 4.13 21.58 13.98
N HIS A 159 4.00 20.58 13.10
CA HIS A 159 4.06 20.72 11.65
C HIS A 159 2.93 19.91 10.97
N PRO A 160 1.65 20.30 11.15
CA PRO A 160 0.51 19.45 10.77
C PRO A 160 0.37 19.19 9.27
N THR A 161 0.98 20.02 8.42
CA THR A 161 0.93 19.88 6.96
C THR A 161 2.12 19.12 6.37
N ALA A 162 3.16 18.84 7.16
CA ALA A 162 4.46 18.45 6.64
C ALA A 162 4.44 17.14 5.84
N LEU A 163 3.74 16.10 6.32
CA LEU A 163 3.65 14.84 5.58
C LEU A 163 2.95 15.03 4.22
N CYS A 164 1.89 15.83 4.17
CA CYS A 164 1.20 16.15 2.93
C CYS A 164 2.12 16.90 1.96
N GLU A 165 2.83 17.93 2.43
CA GLU A 165 3.78 18.71 1.62
C GLU A 165 4.91 17.84 1.07
N MET A 166 5.48 16.98 1.91
CA MET A 166 6.51 16.02 1.52
C MET A 166 6.01 15.05 0.44
N ALA A 167 4.80 14.50 0.62
CA ALA A 167 4.19 13.60 -0.36
C ALA A 167 3.91 14.32 -1.69
N VAL A 168 3.40 15.55 -1.65
CA VAL A 168 3.14 16.37 -2.84
C VAL A 168 4.43 16.63 -3.62
N SER A 169 5.52 17.03 -2.94
CA SER A 169 6.82 17.26 -3.59
C SER A 169 7.34 15.98 -4.23
N TYR A 170 7.36 14.89 -3.46
CA TYR A 170 7.88 13.60 -3.92
C TYR A 170 7.12 13.05 -5.14
N LEU A 171 5.78 13.12 -5.13
CA LEU A 171 4.96 12.67 -6.25
C LEU A 171 5.21 13.49 -7.53
N LYS A 172 5.43 14.81 -7.40
CA LYS A 172 5.68 15.70 -8.55
C LYS A 172 7.07 15.50 -9.14
N GLU A 173 8.08 15.32 -8.29
CA GLU A 173 9.47 15.23 -8.70
C GLU A 173 9.87 13.84 -9.17
N LYS A 174 9.46 12.81 -8.42
CA LYS A 174 9.99 11.44 -8.59
C LYS A 174 9.07 10.52 -9.36
N LYS A 175 7.76 10.84 -9.43
CA LYS A 175 6.73 10.07 -10.16
C LYS A 175 6.83 8.55 -9.85
N PRO A 176 6.83 8.19 -8.56
CA PRO A 176 7.09 6.83 -8.07
C PRO A 176 6.11 5.80 -8.60
N ALA A 177 6.57 4.56 -8.79
CA ALA A 177 5.71 3.43 -9.13
C ALA A 177 4.80 3.07 -7.93
N LEU A 178 5.34 3.05 -6.72
CA LEU A 178 4.58 2.80 -5.50
C LEU A 178 4.94 3.84 -4.44
N THR A 179 3.94 4.43 -3.79
CA THR A 179 4.13 5.33 -2.65
C THR A 179 3.20 4.97 -1.52
N LEU A 180 3.75 4.83 -0.32
CA LEU A 180 2.99 4.88 0.93
C LEU A 180 3.05 6.31 1.49
N VAL A 181 1.89 6.85 1.87
CA VAL A 181 1.74 8.03 2.72
C VAL A 181 0.93 7.62 3.95
N ALA A 182 1.58 7.51 5.11
CA ALA A 182 0.97 7.02 6.35
C ALA A 182 0.84 8.14 7.39
N PHE A 183 -0.37 8.65 7.55
CA PHE A 183 -0.73 9.65 8.56
C PHE A 183 -1.00 8.97 9.92
N ASP A 184 -0.49 9.55 11.00
CA ASP A 184 -0.70 9.13 12.40
C ASP A 184 -2.10 9.52 12.93
N ASN A 185 -2.78 10.38 12.19
CA ASN A 185 -4.15 10.81 12.48
C ASN A 185 -5.16 10.05 11.61
N PRO A 186 -6.40 9.83 12.09
CA PRO A 186 -7.00 10.41 13.29
C PRO A 186 -6.73 9.68 14.62
N ASP A 187 -5.92 8.62 14.65
CA ASP A 187 -5.67 7.83 15.88
C ASP A 187 -5.20 8.67 17.06
N HIS A 188 -4.28 9.60 16.85
CA HIS A 188 -3.79 10.51 17.90
C HIS A 188 -4.93 11.27 18.60
N ILE A 189 -5.92 11.76 17.84
CA ILE A 189 -7.13 12.39 18.38
C ILE A 189 -8.03 11.37 19.06
N GLY A 190 -8.12 10.16 18.50
CA GLY A 190 -8.78 9.01 19.09
C GLY A 190 -8.29 8.72 20.51
N HIS A 191 -6.97 8.62 20.70
CA HIS A 191 -6.37 8.43 22.03
C HIS A 191 -6.54 9.62 22.97
N GLY A 192 -6.40 10.85 22.47
CA GLY A 192 -6.47 12.05 23.31
C GLY A 192 -7.89 12.37 23.79
N VAL A 193 -8.83 12.51 22.84
CA VAL A 193 -10.19 13.00 23.09
C VAL A 193 -11.21 11.86 22.99
N GLY A 194 -11.07 11.02 21.97
CA GLY A 194 -11.91 9.87 21.75
C GLY A 194 -12.23 9.64 20.28
N HIS A 195 -12.37 8.37 19.90
CA HIS A 195 -12.94 7.94 18.64
C HIS A 195 -14.44 8.31 18.58
N ASP A 196 -14.94 8.60 17.38
CA ASP A 196 -16.35 8.97 17.15
C ASP A 196 -16.81 10.27 17.87
N THR A 197 -15.88 11.22 18.05
CA THR A 197 -16.12 12.53 18.66
C THR A 197 -16.09 13.67 17.62
N PRO A 198 -16.66 14.86 17.91
CA PRO A 198 -16.56 16.02 17.02
C PRO A 198 -15.12 16.37 16.59
N GLU A 199 -14.15 16.24 17.49
CA GLU A 199 -12.72 16.49 17.25
C GLU A 199 -12.13 15.46 16.27
N TYR A 200 -12.52 14.19 16.42
CA TYR A 200 -12.15 13.13 15.49
C TYR A 200 -12.69 13.42 14.08
N TYR A 201 -13.94 13.88 13.97
CA TYR A 201 -14.52 14.29 12.68
C TYR A 201 -13.88 15.54 12.08
N ALA A 202 -13.51 16.52 12.92
CA ALA A 202 -12.76 17.68 12.47
C ALA A 202 -11.39 17.28 11.90
N LYS A 203 -10.72 16.31 12.54
CA LYS A 203 -9.46 15.76 12.02
C LYS A 203 -9.64 15.03 10.69
N LEU A 204 -10.68 14.22 10.55
CA LEU A 204 -11.00 13.56 9.28
C LEU A 204 -11.23 14.58 8.14
N LYS A 205 -11.90 15.69 8.42
CA LYS A 205 -12.10 16.77 7.45
C LYS A 205 -10.78 17.43 7.03
N GLU A 206 -9.83 17.60 7.96
CA GLU A 206 -8.49 18.09 7.65
C GLU A 206 -7.73 17.11 6.74
N LEU A 207 -7.71 15.82 7.11
CA LEU A 207 -7.06 14.75 6.33
C LEU A 207 -7.66 14.60 4.93
N ASP A 208 -8.99 14.78 4.78
CA ASP A 208 -9.66 14.83 3.47
C ASP A 208 -9.10 15.93 2.56
N GLY A 209 -8.77 17.09 3.13
CA GLY A 209 -8.09 18.17 2.43
C GLY A 209 -6.69 17.78 1.93
N TYR A 210 -5.91 17.05 2.74
CA TYR A 210 -4.60 16.54 2.33
C TYR A 210 -4.70 15.49 1.22
N ILE A 211 -5.70 14.60 1.29
CA ILE A 211 -5.99 13.64 0.21
C ILE A 211 -6.29 14.37 -1.10
N GLY A 212 -7.08 15.45 -1.06
CA GLY A 212 -7.33 16.29 -2.23
C GLY A 212 -6.04 16.87 -2.84
N GLN A 213 -5.11 17.35 -2.01
CA GLN A 213 -3.82 17.88 -2.45
C GLN A 213 -2.91 16.80 -3.04
N ILE A 214 -2.83 15.62 -2.43
CA ILE A 214 -2.06 14.47 -2.94
C ILE A 214 -2.57 14.05 -4.32
N ILE A 215 -3.89 13.96 -4.49
CA ILE A 215 -4.49 13.66 -5.80
C ILE A 215 -4.14 14.76 -6.82
N GLN A 216 -4.25 16.04 -6.43
CA GLN A 216 -3.92 17.15 -7.31
C GLN A 216 -2.44 17.13 -7.74
N ALA A 217 -1.52 16.76 -6.87
CA ALA A 217 -0.09 16.64 -7.19
C ALA A 217 0.17 15.69 -8.36
N THR A 218 -0.57 14.59 -8.46
CA THR A 218 -0.42 13.65 -9.59
C THR A 218 -0.99 14.21 -10.90
N LYS A 219 -1.99 15.11 -10.85
CA LYS A 219 -2.49 15.82 -12.04
C LYS A 219 -1.43 16.81 -12.52
N ASP A 220 -0.87 17.59 -11.59
CA ASP A 220 0.22 18.53 -11.89
C ASP A 220 1.45 17.82 -12.47
N ALA A 221 1.74 16.60 -11.99
CA ALA A 221 2.87 15.78 -12.46
C ALA A 221 2.63 15.11 -13.82
N GLY A 222 1.38 15.13 -14.32
CA GLY A 222 0.96 14.41 -15.52
C GLY A 222 0.82 12.90 -15.36
N THR A 223 0.74 12.39 -14.13
CA THR A 223 0.67 10.94 -13.83
C THR A 223 -0.74 10.45 -13.50
N PHE A 224 -1.68 11.35 -13.17
CA PHE A 224 -3.04 11.02 -12.70
C PHE A 224 -3.77 9.93 -13.51
N ASP A 225 -3.75 10.01 -14.85
CA ASP A 225 -4.44 9.05 -15.73
C ASP A 225 -3.82 7.64 -15.75
N GLN A 226 -2.65 7.49 -15.12
CA GLN A 226 -1.90 6.24 -14.98
C GLN A 226 -1.81 5.80 -13.52
N THR A 227 -2.46 6.51 -12.60
CA THR A 227 -2.41 6.28 -11.15
C THR A 227 -3.63 5.51 -10.68
N ILE A 228 -3.41 4.59 -9.73
CA ILE A 228 -4.41 4.05 -8.83
C ILE A 228 -4.18 4.65 -7.45
N PHE A 229 -5.25 5.10 -6.81
CA PHE A 229 -5.23 5.52 -5.41
C PHE A 229 -5.89 4.46 -4.54
N ILE A 230 -5.27 4.13 -3.42
CA ILE A 230 -5.87 3.31 -2.37
C ILE A 230 -5.89 4.14 -1.10
N ILE A 231 -7.06 4.34 -0.50
CA ILE A 231 -7.23 5.06 0.77
C ILE A 231 -7.79 4.08 1.79
N THR A 232 -7.12 3.93 2.92
CA THR A 232 -7.48 2.92 3.92
C THR A 232 -6.96 3.26 5.31
N ALA A 233 -7.11 2.33 6.25
CA ALA A 233 -6.63 2.42 7.62
C ALA A 233 -6.13 1.05 8.11
N ASP A 234 -5.42 1.03 9.22
CA ASP A 234 -4.93 -0.17 9.88
C ASP A 234 -5.94 -0.74 10.89
N HIS A 235 -6.57 0.12 11.68
CA HIS A 235 -7.67 -0.21 12.59
C HIS A 235 -8.64 0.97 12.76
N GLY A 236 -9.74 0.74 13.50
CA GLY A 236 -10.58 1.79 14.07
C GLY A 236 -10.37 1.89 15.58
N GLY A 237 -11.35 2.40 16.32
CA GLY A 237 -11.24 2.48 17.79
C GLY A 237 -12.57 2.73 18.49
N ILE A 238 -12.54 2.64 19.81
CA ILE A 238 -13.68 2.92 20.69
C ILE A 238 -13.22 3.72 21.90
N ASN A 239 -14.02 4.70 22.32
CA ASN A 239 -13.62 5.62 23.39
C ASN A 239 -12.22 6.16 23.12
N LYS A 240 -11.21 5.86 23.95
CA LYS A 240 -9.82 6.32 23.77
C LYS A 240 -8.82 5.22 23.43
N GLY A 241 -9.29 4.08 22.96
CA GLY A 241 -8.42 2.92 22.71
C GLY A 241 -8.89 2.03 21.58
N HIS A 242 -8.03 1.08 21.26
CA HIS A 242 -8.21 0.07 20.23
C HIS A 242 -7.41 -1.19 20.61
N GLY A 243 -7.36 -2.20 19.75
CA GLY A 243 -6.72 -3.49 20.01
C GLY A 243 -7.68 -4.62 20.35
N GLY A 244 -8.96 -4.29 20.54
CA GLY A 244 -10.03 -5.23 20.78
C GLY A 244 -10.55 -5.91 19.51
N LYS A 245 -11.77 -6.46 19.65
CA LYS A 245 -12.44 -7.29 18.63
C LYS A 245 -13.83 -6.77 18.26
N THR A 246 -14.15 -5.54 18.64
CA THR A 246 -15.41 -4.93 18.21
C THR A 246 -15.30 -4.53 16.74
N MET A 247 -16.42 -4.48 16.02
CA MET A 247 -16.38 -4.05 14.62
C MET A 247 -16.03 -2.56 14.47
N ASN A 248 -16.22 -1.74 15.50
CA ASN A 248 -15.74 -0.36 15.49
C ASN A 248 -14.20 -0.28 15.45
N GLU A 249 -13.53 -1.25 16.05
CA GLU A 249 -12.06 -1.36 16.02
C GLU A 249 -11.56 -2.14 14.79
N MET A 250 -12.31 -3.15 14.35
CA MET A 250 -11.85 -4.05 13.28
C MET A 250 -12.23 -3.58 11.87
N GLU A 251 -13.42 -3.00 11.67
CA GLU A 251 -13.87 -2.58 10.33
C GLU A 251 -13.28 -1.23 9.96
N THR A 252 -12.47 -1.22 8.91
CA THR A 252 -11.85 -0.02 8.34
C THR A 252 -12.25 0.16 6.87
N PRO A 253 -12.24 1.39 6.36
CA PRO A 253 -12.56 1.62 4.96
C PRO A 253 -11.44 1.09 4.06
N PHE A 254 -11.82 0.51 2.93
CA PHE A 254 -10.95 0.32 1.78
C PHE A 254 -11.59 0.98 0.58
N ILE A 255 -10.91 1.97 0.02
CA ILE A 255 -11.41 2.76 -1.11
C ILE A 255 -10.32 2.75 -2.17
N ILE A 256 -10.67 2.36 -3.39
CA ILE A 256 -9.75 2.29 -4.52
C ILE A 256 -10.34 3.01 -5.73
N CYS A 257 -9.58 3.87 -6.40
CA CYS A 257 -10.01 4.56 -7.61
C CYS A 257 -8.85 4.77 -8.60
N GLY A 258 -9.16 5.21 -9.82
CA GLY A 258 -8.17 5.58 -10.83
C GLY A 258 -8.09 4.62 -12.00
N LYS A 259 -6.90 4.46 -12.57
CA LYS A 259 -6.68 3.71 -13.82
C LYS A 259 -7.17 2.26 -13.69
N ASN A 260 -8.02 1.83 -14.62
CA ASN A 260 -8.55 0.47 -14.72
C ASN A 260 -9.40 -0.02 -13.52
N ILE A 261 -9.87 0.90 -12.67
CA ILE A 261 -10.80 0.60 -11.57
C ILE A 261 -12.24 0.85 -12.01
N LYS A 262 -13.17 -0.03 -11.63
CA LYS A 262 -14.62 0.16 -11.80
C LYS A 262 -15.09 1.38 -10.99
N LYS A 263 -16.10 2.08 -11.49
CA LYS A 263 -16.68 3.26 -10.83
C LYS A 263 -18.00 2.91 -10.15
N GLY A 264 -18.27 3.52 -9.01
CA GLY A 264 -19.52 3.37 -8.26
C GLY A 264 -19.76 1.97 -7.69
N LEU A 265 -18.70 1.17 -7.48
CA LEU A 265 -18.83 -0.20 -6.98
C LEU A 265 -18.68 -0.25 -5.45
N ASN A 266 -19.79 -0.44 -4.73
CA ASN A 266 -19.76 -0.88 -3.34
C ASN A 266 -19.78 -2.41 -3.31
N PHE A 267 -18.69 -3.03 -2.86
CA PHE A 267 -18.53 -4.49 -2.89
C PHE A 267 -18.61 -5.11 -1.48
N ASN A 268 -19.11 -6.34 -1.42
CA ASN A 268 -19.43 -7.04 -0.17
C ASN A 268 -18.58 -8.30 0.06
N GLU A 269 -17.73 -8.64 -0.90
CA GLU A 269 -16.77 -9.74 -0.78
C GLU A 269 -15.86 -9.53 0.43
N SER A 270 -15.54 -10.64 1.10
CA SER A 270 -14.69 -10.63 2.29
C SER A 270 -13.32 -10.04 1.96
N MET A 271 -12.96 -9.00 2.71
CA MET A 271 -11.67 -8.36 2.63
C MET A 271 -11.02 -8.26 4.00
N MET A 272 -9.75 -8.65 4.07
CA MET A 272 -8.90 -8.57 5.25
C MET A 272 -7.77 -7.56 5.02
N GLN A 273 -7.14 -7.11 6.10
CA GLN A 273 -6.05 -6.15 6.09
C GLN A 273 -4.93 -6.54 5.10
N TYR A 274 -4.57 -7.82 5.10
CA TYR A 274 -3.54 -8.39 4.25
C TYR A 274 -3.94 -8.55 2.76
N ASP A 275 -5.20 -8.33 2.41
CA ASP A 275 -5.64 -8.35 1.00
C ASP A 275 -5.17 -7.08 0.26
N VAL A 276 -4.74 -6.03 0.98
CA VAL A 276 -4.19 -4.79 0.39
C VAL A 276 -2.90 -5.07 -0.37
N ALA A 277 -1.90 -5.70 0.26
CA ALA A 277 -0.65 -6.10 -0.40
C ALA A 277 -0.91 -6.96 -1.63
N SER A 278 -1.81 -7.93 -1.52
CA SER A 278 -2.16 -8.84 -2.62
C SER A 278 -2.83 -8.09 -3.78
N THR A 279 -3.67 -7.09 -3.48
CA THR A 279 -4.29 -6.23 -4.49
C THR A 279 -3.25 -5.37 -5.21
N ILE A 280 -2.28 -4.80 -4.50
CA ILE A 280 -1.17 -4.04 -5.12
C ILE A 280 -0.29 -4.97 -5.96
N ALA A 281 0.01 -6.18 -5.48
CA ALA A 281 0.75 -7.18 -6.26
C ALA A 281 0.04 -7.51 -7.57
N TYR A 282 -1.30 -7.60 -7.55
CA TYR A 282 -2.10 -7.81 -8.76
C TYR A 282 -2.10 -6.60 -9.71
N VAL A 283 -1.96 -5.37 -9.22
CA VAL A 283 -1.76 -4.18 -10.06
C VAL A 283 -0.47 -4.29 -10.86
N PHE A 284 0.63 -4.67 -10.21
CA PHE A 284 1.95 -4.75 -10.84
C PHE A 284 2.28 -6.13 -11.46
N GLY A 285 1.34 -7.07 -11.43
CA GLY A 285 1.55 -8.42 -11.98
C GLY A 285 2.64 -9.22 -11.25
N LEU A 286 2.84 -8.96 -9.96
CA LEU A 286 3.88 -9.58 -9.14
C LEU A 286 3.50 -11.02 -8.78
N LYS A 287 4.52 -11.88 -8.66
CA LYS A 287 4.35 -13.24 -8.13
C LYS A 287 4.19 -13.16 -6.62
N GLN A 288 3.01 -13.51 -6.13
CA GLN A 288 2.75 -13.61 -4.70
C GLN A 288 3.48 -14.83 -4.08
N PRO A 289 4.27 -14.64 -3.00
CA PRO A 289 4.86 -15.74 -2.25
C PRO A 289 3.79 -16.67 -1.67
N GLN A 290 4.11 -17.95 -1.49
CA GLN A 290 3.16 -18.91 -0.93
C GLN A 290 2.76 -18.55 0.51
N VAL A 291 3.67 -17.94 1.28
CA VAL A 291 3.43 -17.53 2.67
C VAL A 291 2.43 -16.36 2.80
N TRP A 292 2.10 -15.67 1.71
CA TRP A 292 1.01 -14.69 1.71
C TRP A 292 -0.35 -15.38 1.59
N ILE A 293 -1.23 -15.09 2.54
CA ILE A 293 -2.61 -15.61 2.58
C ILE A 293 -3.64 -14.61 2.02
N GLY A 294 -3.20 -13.39 1.70
CA GLY A 294 -4.08 -12.39 1.10
C GLY A 294 -4.55 -12.74 -0.30
N ARG A 295 -5.73 -12.21 -0.65
CA ARG A 295 -6.40 -12.41 -1.93
C ARG A 295 -6.55 -11.07 -2.63
N PRO A 296 -6.07 -10.92 -3.87
CA PRO A 296 -6.26 -9.68 -4.61
C PRO A 296 -7.75 -9.41 -4.83
N MET A 297 -8.17 -8.16 -4.65
CA MET A 297 -9.54 -7.72 -4.91
C MET A 297 -9.81 -7.54 -6.40
N LYS A 298 -9.75 -8.65 -7.16
CA LYS A 298 -9.87 -8.67 -8.63
C LYS A 298 -11.19 -8.06 -9.13
N GLN A 299 -12.26 -8.17 -8.35
CA GLN A 299 -13.58 -7.67 -8.68
C GLN A 299 -13.62 -6.14 -8.89
N VAL A 300 -12.68 -5.38 -8.32
CA VAL A 300 -12.63 -3.92 -8.45
C VAL A 300 -12.08 -3.44 -9.80
N PHE A 301 -11.42 -4.31 -10.56
CA PHE A 301 -10.80 -3.97 -11.84
C PHE A 301 -11.79 -4.17 -13.00
N LYS A 302 -11.61 -3.37 -14.07
CA LYS A 302 -12.32 -3.51 -15.35
C LYS A 302 -11.83 -4.71 -16.16
#